data_AF-A0A6M0MBA6-F1
#
_entry.id   AF-A0A6M0MBA6-F1
#
_cell.length_a   1.000
_cell.length_b   1.000
_cell.length_c   1.000
_cell.angle_alpha   90.00
_cell.angle_beta   90.00
_cell.angle_gamma   90.00
#
_symmetry.space_group_name_H-M   'P 1'
#
loop_
_entity.id
_entity.type
_entity.pdbx_description
1 polymer ?
#
loop_
_entity_poly.entity_id
_entity_poly.type
_entity_poly.pdbx_seq_one_letter_code
_entity_poly.pdbx_strand_id
1 'polypeptide(L)'
;MKIKICGLSTKEAVDTAVESGATHLGFILSSSKRQVAPEKILQITNDVPKTVKKVGVFVDEPIDFVKKAIQVAQLDLVQLHGNEEMNYINQLDISVIKAIRPDQEFKEYEDVILLFDSPQAGSGQAFDWDSLVTSGLKNKFFIAGGLNPENVAAAIQHFPNAYGVDVSSGVETDGIKNLTKIKNFVQNASLASSKQLFIEFLRITKKLNENKIIPYLMGSLAVEQIINFPTNPDDIDIQLKKPDFENFEQLTSLMEELGYQLIDLHEHKFEKASIHVGFASVETLKNYAGVDYLTIQQERMENGEKYHLPNVEQSLKIYQAAKRDEWRGGKQKDSFILDKLIKEQKRNDNE
;
A
#
# COMPACT_ATOMS: atom_id res chain seq x y z
N MET A 1 0.52 2.02 0.54
CA MET A 1 1.91 1.47 0.47
C MET A 1 1.90 -0.02 0.08
N LYS A 2 2.92 -0.55 -0.62
CA LYS A 2 3.05 -2.01 -0.81
C LYS A 2 3.75 -2.66 0.38
N ILE A 3 3.23 -3.80 0.82
CA ILE A 3 3.76 -4.58 1.94
C ILE A 3 3.99 -6.00 1.42
N LYS A 4 5.24 -6.48 1.46
CA LYS A 4 5.66 -7.80 1.01
C LYS A 4 6.10 -8.67 2.19
N ILE A 5 5.51 -9.87 2.29
CA ILE A 5 5.94 -10.90 3.26
C ILE A 5 6.66 -12.01 2.49
N CYS A 6 7.97 -12.13 2.69
CA CYS A 6 8.83 -13.02 1.94
C CYS A 6 9.13 -14.33 2.68
N GLY A 7 9.46 -15.40 1.96
CA GLY A 7 9.82 -16.71 2.54
C GLY A 7 8.65 -17.47 3.15
N LEU A 8 7.44 -17.32 2.60
CA LEU A 8 6.26 -18.07 3.01
C LEU A 8 6.32 -19.52 2.51
N SER A 9 5.85 -20.47 3.32
CA SER A 9 5.87 -21.91 2.98
C SER A 9 4.64 -22.70 3.44
N THR A 10 3.75 -22.10 4.23
CA THR A 10 2.54 -22.76 4.77
C THR A 10 1.29 -21.96 4.43
N LYS A 11 0.13 -22.63 4.40
CA LYS A 11 -1.16 -22.01 4.10
C LYS A 11 -1.54 -21.02 5.20
N GLU A 12 -1.31 -21.37 6.46
CA GLU A 12 -1.64 -20.53 7.62
C GLU A 12 -0.88 -19.19 7.60
N ALA A 13 0.39 -19.21 7.19
CA ALA A 13 1.19 -18.00 7.06
C ALA A 13 0.75 -17.15 5.86
N VAL A 14 0.39 -17.78 4.74
CA VAL A 14 -0.20 -17.11 3.56
C VAL A 14 -1.50 -16.41 3.95
N ASP A 15 -2.43 -17.13 4.58
CA ASP A 15 -3.73 -16.62 4.97
C ASP A 15 -3.59 -15.47 5.96
N THR A 16 -2.73 -15.64 6.96
CA THR A 16 -2.43 -14.58 7.92
C THR A 16 -1.90 -13.33 7.23
N ALA A 17 -0.98 -13.46 6.26
CA ALA A 17 -0.45 -12.33 5.53
C ALA A 17 -1.54 -11.61 4.73
N VAL A 18 -2.38 -12.35 3.99
CA VAL A 18 -3.49 -11.80 3.20
C VAL A 18 -4.52 -11.11 4.09
N GLU A 19 -4.99 -11.77 5.14
CA GLU A 19 -5.98 -11.23 6.09
C GLU A 19 -5.47 -9.98 6.83
N SER A 20 -4.15 -9.88 7.03
CA SER A 20 -3.53 -8.71 7.65
C SER A 20 -3.40 -7.52 6.69
N GLY A 21 -3.56 -7.73 5.38
CA GLY A 21 -3.44 -6.69 4.35
C GLY A 21 -2.11 -6.70 3.59
N ALA A 22 -1.36 -7.80 3.60
CA ALA A 22 -0.17 -7.92 2.76
C ALA A 22 -0.56 -7.85 1.27
N THR A 23 0.25 -7.13 0.49
CA THR A 23 0.00 -6.90 -0.94
C THR A 23 0.81 -7.83 -1.84
N HIS A 24 1.92 -8.36 -1.32
CA HIS A 24 2.83 -9.25 -2.04
C HIS A 24 3.23 -10.41 -1.13
N LEU A 25 3.22 -11.63 -1.66
CA LEU A 25 3.60 -12.87 -0.99
C LEU A 25 4.83 -13.44 -1.69
N GLY A 26 5.95 -13.53 -0.98
CA GLY A 26 7.22 -14.03 -1.52
C GLY A 26 7.46 -15.49 -1.17
N PHE A 27 7.81 -16.29 -2.17
CA PHE A 27 8.11 -17.72 -2.05
C PHE A 27 9.52 -17.97 -2.56
N ILE A 28 10.37 -18.63 -1.76
CA ILE A 28 11.75 -18.90 -2.17
C ILE A 28 11.77 -20.22 -2.94
N LEU A 29 12.23 -20.18 -4.19
CA LEU A 29 12.34 -21.36 -5.05
C LEU A 29 13.77 -21.89 -5.19
N SER A 30 14.75 -21.08 -4.79
CA SER A 30 16.17 -21.48 -4.72
C SER A 30 16.53 -22.18 -3.43
N SER A 31 17.68 -22.87 -3.45
CA SER A 31 18.21 -23.60 -2.31
C SER A 31 18.27 -22.74 -1.05
N SER A 32 17.46 -23.09 -0.06
CA SER A 32 17.43 -22.43 1.25
C SER A 32 16.62 -23.25 2.25
N LYS A 33 16.68 -22.89 3.54
CA LYS A 33 15.79 -23.46 4.58
C LYS A 33 14.30 -23.17 4.33
N ARG A 34 14.00 -22.20 3.46
CA ARG A 34 12.65 -21.70 3.17
C ARG A 34 12.18 -22.10 1.77
N GLN A 35 12.89 -23.03 1.11
CA GLN A 35 12.59 -23.44 -0.26
C GLN A 35 11.21 -24.09 -0.35
N VAL A 36 10.43 -23.72 -1.37
CA VAL A 36 9.11 -24.29 -1.65
C VAL A 36 9.05 -24.68 -3.12
N ALA A 37 8.50 -25.87 -3.39
CA ALA A 37 8.27 -26.34 -4.76
C ALA A 37 7.16 -25.53 -5.45
N PRO A 38 7.25 -25.27 -6.78
CA PRO A 38 6.23 -24.52 -7.52
C PRO A 38 4.79 -25.05 -7.32
N GLU A 39 4.61 -26.37 -7.33
CA GLU A 39 3.31 -27.02 -7.15
C GLU A 39 2.72 -26.76 -5.76
N LYS A 40 3.59 -26.67 -4.74
CA LYS A 40 3.19 -26.37 -3.37
C LYS A 40 2.74 -24.92 -3.25
N ILE A 41 3.40 -23.99 -3.94
CA ILE A 41 2.98 -22.58 -3.99
C ILE A 41 1.56 -22.48 -4.56
N LEU A 42 1.28 -23.16 -5.67
CA LEU A 42 -0.07 -23.19 -6.25
C LEU A 42 -1.08 -23.74 -5.25
N GLN A 43 -0.75 -24.82 -4.54
CA GLN A 43 -1.64 -25.42 -3.54
C GLN A 43 -1.98 -24.46 -2.39
N ILE A 44 -1.00 -23.75 -1.85
CA ILE A 44 -1.20 -22.86 -0.68
C ILE A 44 -1.68 -21.46 -1.06
N THR A 45 -1.86 -21.16 -2.35
CA THR A 45 -2.31 -19.85 -2.84
C THR A 45 -3.54 -19.93 -3.75
N ASN A 46 -4.23 -21.07 -3.80
CA ASN A 46 -5.35 -21.30 -4.72
C ASN A 46 -6.58 -20.42 -4.44
N ASP A 47 -6.75 -19.95 -3.21
CA ASP A 47 -7.80 -19.04 -2.77
C ASP A 47 -7.27 -17.61 -2.52
N VAL A 48 -5.98 -17.37 -2.81
CA VAL A 48 -5.40 -16.04 -2.68
C VAL A 48 -6.04 -15.11 -3.72
N PRO A 49 -6.54 -13.94 -3.31
CA PRO A 49 -7.13 -12.97 -4.20
C PRO A 49 -6.16 -12.47 -5.27
N LYS A 50 -6.64 -12.25 -6.50
CA LYS A 50 -5.82 -11.74 -7.63
C LYS A 50 -5.19 -10.36 -7.38
N THR A 51 -5.71 -9.61 -6.42
CA THR A 51 -5.17 -8.32 -5.98
C THR A 51 -3.89 -8.46 -5.15
N VAL A 52 -3.64 -9.64 -4.56
CA VAL A 52 -2.42 -9.95 -3.83
C VAL A 52 -1.45 -10.66 -4.77
N LYS A 53 -0.23 -10.13 -4.88
CA LYS A 53 0.75 -10.57 -5.86
C LYS A 53 1.64 -11.69 -5.35
N LYS A 54 1.78 -12.76 -6.14
CA LYS A 54 2.70 -13.86 -5.86
C LYS A 54 4.06 -13.59 -6.48
N VAL A 55 5.10 -13.59 -5.64
CA VAL A 55 6.47 -13.30 -6.04
C VAL A 55 7.33 -14.55 -5.84
N GLY A 56 7.91 -15.08 -6.93
CA GLY A 56 8.90 -16.15 -6.83
C GLY A 56 10.30 -15.58 -6.65
N VAL A 57 11.04 -16.01 -5.63
CA VAL A 57 12.40 -15.54 -5.33
C VAL A 57 13.41 -16.58 -5.80
N PHE A 58 14.34 -16.14 -6.64
CA PHE A 58 15.37 -16.96 -7.28
C PHE A 58 16.77 -16.36 -7.01
N VAL A 59 17.77 -17.23 -6.95
CA VAL A 59 19.19 -16.91 -6.77
C VAL A 59 19.97 -17.70 -7.81
N ASP A 60 20.38 -17.04 -8.89
CA ASP A 60 21.24 -17.60 -9.95
C ASP A 60 20.67 -18.91 -10.57
N GLU A 61 19.34 -19.01 -10.64
CA GLU A 61 18.68 -20.20 -11.19
C GLU A 61 18.68 -20.19 -12.72
N PRO A 62 18.74 -21.37 -13.38
CA PRO A 62 18.59 -21.46 -14.83
C PRO A 62 17.27 -20.87 -15.32
N ILE A 63 17.32 -20.11 -16.42
CA ILE A 63 16.14 -19.41 -16.97
C ILE A 63 14.98 -20.36 -17.27
N ASP A 64 15.25 -21.58 -17.74
CA ASP A 64 14.23 -22.58 -18.03
C ASP A 64 13.48 -23.03 -16.78
N PHE A 65 14.19 -23.13 -15.64
CA PHE A 65 13.55 -23.42 -14.36
C PHE A 65 12.67 -22.26 -13.91
N VAL A 66 13.14 -21.02 -14.03
CA VAL A 66 12.35 -19.83 -13.67
C VAL A 66 11.08 -19.73 -14.51
N LYS A 67 11.18 -19.90 -15.84
CA LYS A 67 10.02 -19.92 -16.75
C LYS A 67 9.01 -21.00 -16.37
N LYS A 68 9.48 -22.21 -16.07
CA LYS A 68 8.62 -23.31 -15.60
C LYS A 68 7.93 -22.97 -14.29
N ALA A 69 8.68 -22.43 -13.32
CA ALA A 69 8.13 -22.05 -12.02
C ALA A 69 7.06 -20.95 -12.11
N ILE A 70 7.27 -19.94 -12.97
CA ILE A 70 6.27 -18.90 -13.26
C ILE A 70 4.94 -19.52 -13.68
N GLN A 71 4.96 -20.47 -14.63
CA GLN A 71 3.74 -21.10 -15.11
C GLN A 71 3.09 -22.00 -14.06
N VAL A 72 3.86 -22.86 -13.40
CA VAL A 72 3.32 -23.84 -12.44
C VAL A 72 2.74 -23.17 -11.19
N ALA A 73 3.47 -22.23 -10.59
CA ALA A 73 3.02 -21.52 -9.39
C ALA A 73 2.07 -20.35 -9.70
N GLN A 74 1.86 -20.04 -10.99
CA GLN A 74 1.11 -18.89 -11.48
C GLN A 74 1.63 -17.59 -10.83
N LEU A 75 2.94 -17.35 -10.88
CA LEU A 75 3.55 -16.18 -10.28
C LEU A 75 3.11 -14.90 -11.00
N ASP A 76 2.99 -13.80 -10.26
CA ASP A 76 2.72 -12.47 -10.81
C ASP A 76 4.01 -11.65 -11.03
N LEU A 77 5.04 -11.91 -10.23
CA LEU A 77 6.37 -11.30 -10.34
C LEU A 77 7.45 -12.33 -10.03
N VAL A 78 8.66 -12.03 -10.47
CA VAL A 78 9.86 -12.73 -9.99
C VAL A 78 10.82 -11.77 -9.32
N GLN A 79 11.45 -12.22 -8.24
CA GLN A 79 12.52 -11.51 -7.56
C GLN A 79 13.84 -12.23 -7.84
N LEU A 80 14.78 -11.52 -8.47
CA LEU A 80 16.12 -11.99 -8.79
C LEU A 80 17.11 -11.48 -7.75
N HIS A 81 17.62 -12.39 -6.92
CA HIS A 81 18.47 -12.09 -5.78
C HIS A 81 19.93 -12.55 -5.98
N GLY A 82 20.28 -13.05 -7.16
CA GLY A 82 21.64 -13.41 -7.54
C GLY A 82 22.36 -12.32 -8.34
N ASN A 83 23.17 -12.75 -9.29
CA ASN A 83 23.97 -11.94 -10.20
C ASN A 83 23.32 -11.77 -11.59
N GLU A 84 22.01 -12.00 -11.70
CA GLU A 84 21.29 -11.94 -12.97
C GLU A 84 21.26 -10.50 -13.52
N GLU A 85 21.65 -10.34 -14.78
CA GLU A 85 21.73 -9.06 -15.50
C GLU A 85 20.60 -8.89 -16.54
N MET A 86 20.59 -7.78 -17.28
CA MET A 86 19.55 -7.48 -18.27
C MET A 86 19.38 -8.55 -19.36
N ASN A 87 20.44 -9.21 -19.77
CA ASN A 87 20.31 -10.32 -20.74
C ASN A 87 19.49 -11.48 -20.20
N TYR A 88 19.47 -11.68 -18.88
CA TYR A 88 18.60 -12.65 -18.22
C TYR A 88 17.19 -12.08 -18.05
N ILE A 89 17.09 -10.85 -17.53
CA ILE A 89 15.81 -10.15 -17.25
C ILE A 89 14.96 -10.04 -18.51
N ASN A 90 15.55 -9.66 -19.64
CA ASN A 90 14.86 -9.49 -20.93
C ASN A 90 14.29 -10.80 -21.51
N GLN A 91 14.63 -11.95 -20.95
CA GLN A 91 14.04 -13.23 -21.37
C GLN A 91 12.74 -13.57 -20.62
N LEU A 92 12.36 -12.75 -19.64
CA LEU A 92 11.18 -12.94 -18.79
C LEU A 92 10.06 -12.01 -19.22
N ASP A 93 8.90 -12.57 -19.54
CA ASP A 93 7.70 -11.81 -19.93
C ASP A 93 6.84 -11.39 -18.72
N ILE A 94 7.48 -11.14 -17.57
CA ILE A 94 6.82 -10.83 -16.30
C ILE A 94 7.59 -9.76 -15.54
N SER A 95 6.91 -8.96 -14.71
CA SER A 95 7.58 -7.92 -13.90
C SER A 95 8.66 -8.52 -12.99
N VAL A 96 9.82 -7.85 -12.97
CA VAL A 96 10.99 -8.27 -12.20
C VAL A 96 11.24 -7.32 -11.03
N ILE A 97 11.51 -7.91 -9.87
CA ILE A 97 12.14 -7.25 -8.72
C ILE A 97 13.62 -7.64 -8.72
N LYS A 98 14.54 -6.69 -8.89
CA LYS A 98 15.97 -6.96 -8.76
C LYS A 98 16.46 -6.57 -7.36
N ALA A 99 16.96 -7.55 -6.61
CA ALA A 99 17.58 -7.26 -5.32
C ALA A 99 18.97 -6.63 -5.54
N ILE A 100 19.24 -5.57 -4.80
CA ILE A 100 20.44 -4.73 -4.87
C ILE A 100 20.94 -4.55 -3.45
N ARG A 101 22.25 -4.68 -3.24
CA ARG A 101 22.85 -4.29 -1.96
C ARG A 101 23.06 -2.78 -1.91
N PRO A 102 22.94 -2.13 -0.75
CA PRO A 102 22.96 -0.67 -0.65
C PRO A 102 24.35 -0.09 -0.93
N ASP A 103 25.40 -0.92 -0.80
CA ASP A 103 26.80 -0.59 -1.07
C ASP A 103 27.21 -0.79 -2.53
N GLN A 104 26.31 -1.30 -3.38
CA GLN A 104 26.58 -1.49 -4.80
C GLN A 104 26.07 -0.30 -5.61
N GLU A 105 26.89 0.16 -6.56
CA GLU A 105 26.38 0.96 -7.67
C GLU A 105 25.36 0.12 -8.43
N PHE A 106 24.13 0.61 -8.51
CA PHE A 106 23.11 0.02 -9.35
C PHE A 106 22.93 0.87 -10.60
N LYS A 107 22.66 0.20 -11.71
CA LYS A 107 22.22 0.87 -12.93
C LYS A 107 20.71 1.08 -12.81
N GLU A 108 20.22 2.22 -13.27
CA GLU A 108 18.79 2.36 -13.54
C GLU A 108 18.43 1.30 -14.59
N TYR A 109 17.54 0.40 -14.21
CA TYR A 109 17.01 -0.63 -15.10
C TYR A 109 15.65 -0.16 -15.57
N GLU A 110 15.45 -0.04 -16.87
CA GLU A 110 14.12 0.28 -17.39
C GLU A 110 13.13 -0.85 -17.01
N ASP A 111 11.93 -0.49 -16.58
CA ASP A 111 10.84 -1.42 -16.23
C ASP A 111 11.14 -2.47 -15.14
N VAL A 112 12.12 -2.23 -14.28
CA VAL A 112 12.45 -3.10 -13.13
C VAL A 112 12.12 -2.42 -11.81
N ILE A 113 11.60 -3.19 -10.86
CA ILE A 113 11.44 -2.76 -9.47
C ILE A 113 12.72 -3.12 -8.71
N LEU A 114 13.30 -2.18 -7.97
CA LEU A 114 14.46 -2.47 -7.13
C LEU A 114 14.03 -3.00 -5.76
N LEU A 115 14.89 -3.77 -5.10
CA LEU A 115 14.74 -4.13 -3.70
C LEU A 115 16.08 -3.93 -3.02
N PHE A 116 16.15 -2.98 -2.10
CA PHE A 116 17.35 -2.72 -1.32
C PHE A 116 17.35 -3.62 -0.08
N ASP A 117 18.19 -4.66 -0.07
CA ASP A 117 18.34 -5.59 1.06
C ASP A 117 19.63 -5.31 1.83
N SER A 118 19.73 -5.74 3.09
CA SER A 118 20.97 -5.54 3.85
C SER A 118 22.12 -6.37 3.26
N PRO A 119 23.39 -5.95 3.41
CA PRO A 119 24.55 -6.67 2.86
C PRO A 119 24.64 -8.14 3.29
N GLN A 120 24.04 -8.48 4.43
CA GLN A 120 23.85 -9.85 4.89
C GLN A 120 22.36 -10.21 4.86
N ALA A 121 21.86 -10.54 3.67
CA ALA A 121 20.47 -10.97 3.47
C ALA A 121 20.08 -12.09 4.46
N GLY A 122 18.97 -11.91 5.17
CA GLY A 122 18.47 -12.88 6.13
C GLY A 122 19.11 -12.85 7.54
N SER A 123 20.09 -11.98 7.80
CA SER A 123 20.68 -11.77 9.15
C SER A 123 19.69 -11.18 10.16
N GLY A 124 18.67 -10.48 9.69
CA GLY A 124 17.73 -9.75 10.53
C GLY A 124 18.26 -8.40 11.03
N GLN A 125 19.50 -8.02 10.71
CA GLN A 125 20.05 -6.71 11.04
C GLN A 125 19.71 -5.70 9.95
N ALA A 126 19.20 -4.54 10.37
CA ALA A 126 18.98 -3.40 9.49
C ALA A 126 20.34 -2.79 9.10
N PHE A 127 20.46 -2.35 7.85
CA PHE A 127 21.61 -1.57 7.41
C PHE A 127 21.43 -0.09 7.78
N ASP A 128 22.50 0.69 7.69
CA ASP A 128 22.45 2.13 7.91
C ASP A 128 21.62 2.80 6.80
N TRP A 129 20.37 3.16 7.10
CA TRP A 129 19.45 3.74 6.12
C TRP A 129 19.94 5.09 5.56
N ASP A 130 20.76 5.84 6.31
CA ASP A 130 21.33 7.11 5.85
C ASP A 130 22.35 6.91 4.72
N SER A 131 22.94 5.71 4.62
CA SER A 131 23.87 5.38 3.53
C SER A 131 23.18 5.19 2.18
N LEU A 132 21.86 4.95 2.16
CA LEU A 132 21.10 4.70 0.93
C LEU A 132 20.51 6.00 0.40
N VAL A 133 21.15 6.54 -0.64
CA VAL A 133 20.64 7.70 -1.38
C VAL A 133 19.60 7.25 -2.39
N THR A 134 18.34 7.62 -2.15
CA THR A 134 17.21 7.31 -3.04
C THR A 134 16.71 8.52 -3.84
N SER A 135 17.29 9.71 -3.60
CA SER A 135 16.91 10.93 -4.29
C SER A 135 17.22 10.85 -5.78
N GLY A 136 16.22 11.13 -6.62
CA GLY A 136 16.35 11.09 -8.08
C GLY A 136 16.11 9.72 -8.71
N LEU A 137 15.88 8.66 -7.91
CA LEU A 137 15.51 7.35 -8.44
C LEU A 137 14.18 7.40 -9.19
N LYS A 138 14.20 6.96 -10.45
CA LYS A 138 12.98 6.76 -11.25
C LYS A 138 12.33 5.40 -10.99
N ASN A 139 13.13 4.40 -10.64
CA ASN A 139 12.64 3.06 -10.36
C ASN A 139 11.79 3.03 -9.10
N LYS A 140 10.69 2.26 -9.15
CA LYS A 140 10.01 1.81 -7.92
C LYS A 140 10.97 0.96 -7.12
N PHE A 141 10.97 1.10 -5.80
CA PHE A 141 11.82 0.29 -4.94
C PHE A 141 11.16 -0.19 -3.66
N PHE A 142 11.46 -1.42 -3.26
CA PHE A 142 11.20 -1.94 -1.93
C PHE A 142 12.38 -1.67 -1.00
N ILE A 143 12.10 -1.34 0.26
CA ILE A 143 13.08 -1.38 1.34
C ILE A 143 12.94 -2.72 2.07
N ALA A 144 14.04 -3.47 2.16
CA ALA A 144 14.15 -4.72 2.89
C ALA A 144 15.27 -4.61 3.94
N GLY A 145 15.94 -5.73 4.28
CA GLY A 145 17.10 -5.71 5.15
C GLY A 145 16.77 -5.45 6.62
N GLY A 146 16.51 -6.52 7.37
CA GLY A 146 16.35 -6.43 8.83
C GLY A 146 15.11 -5.68 9.32
N LEU A 147 14.12 -5.46 8.44
CA LEU A 147 12.83 -4.93 8.86
C LEU A 147 12.09 -5.93 9.77
N ASN A 148 11.38 -5.39 10.75
CA ASN A 148 10.60 -6.12 11.76
C ASN A 148 9.43 -5.24 12.24
N PRO A 149 8.49 -5.77 13.03
CA PRO A 149 7.36 -4.98 13.53
C PRO A 149 7.77 -3.71 14.29
N GLU A 150 8.94 -3.71 14.94
CA GLU A 150 9.41 -2.63 15.79
C GLU A 150 10.02 -1.46 15.00
N ASN A 151 10.62 -1.71 13.83
CA ASN A 151 11.34 -0.68 13.05
C ASN A 151 10.65 -0.28 11.73
N VAL A 152 9.66 -1.02 11.24
CA VAL A 152 9.04 -0.78 9.92
C VAL A 152 8.42 0.62 9.80
N ALA A 153 7.86 1.15 10.88
CA ALA A 153 7.28 2.50 10.88
C ALA A 153 8.35 3.58 10.68
N ALA A 154 9.52 3.40 11.29
CA ALA A 154 10.65 4.32 11.11
C ALA A 154 11.22 4.21 9.69
N ALA A 155 11.30 3.00 9.12
CA ALA A 155 11.76 2.79 7.75
C ALA A 155 10.86 3.52 6.73
N ILE A 156 9.54 3.43 6.89
CA ILE A 156 8.58 4.12 6.03
C ILE A 156 8.71 5.64 6.16
N GLN A 157 8.94 6.15 7.38
CA GLN A 157 9.19 7.57 7.61
C GLN A 157 10.48 8.06 6.95
N HIS A 158 11.53 7.24 6.99
CA HIS A 158 12.82 7.53 6.38
C HIS A 158 12.76 7.52 4.85
N PHE A 159 11.98 6.61 4.27
CA PHE A 159 11.84 6.44 2.83
C PHE A 159 10.40 6.71 2.35
N PRO A 160 9.92 7.97 2.38
CA PRO A 160 8.53 8.30 2.03
C PRO A 160 8.17 8.01 0.56
N ASN A 161 9.18 7.93 -0.32
CA ASN A 161 9.00 7.62 -1.74
C ASN A 161 9.15 6.12 -2.06
N ALA A 162 9.35 5.25 -1.05
CA ALA A 162 9.43 3.82 -1.28
C ALA A 162 8.14 3.29 -1.89
N TYR A 163 8.27 2.38 -2.86
CA TYR A 163 7.11 1.65 -3.40
C TYR A 163 6.53 0.69 -2.36
N GLY A 164 7.39 0.10 -1.54
CA GLY A 164 6.98 -0.84 -0.50
C GLY A 164 8.06 -1.17 0.52
N VAL A 165 7.65 -1.98 1.50
CA VAL A 165 8.54 -2.65 2.45
C VAL A 165 8.48 -4.15 2.26
N ASP A 166 9.62 -4.83 2.44
CA ASP A 166 9.74 -6.29 2.39
C ASP A 166 10.31 -6.83 3.70
N VAL A 167 9.71 -7.91 4.22
CA VAL A 167 10.21 -8.60 5.41
C VAL A 167 10.26 -10.10 5.20
N SER A 168 11.38 -10.70 5.64
CA SER A 168 11.50 -12.16 5.78
C SER A 168 11.73 -12.56 7.23
N SER A 169 12.98 -12.51 7.72
CA SER A 169 13.35 -13.04 9.04
C SER A 169 12.80 -12.24 10.22
N GLY A 170 12.53 -10.95 10.07
CA GLY A 170 11.97 -10.11 11.14
C GLY A 170 10.57 -10.54 11.62
N VAL A 171 9.86 -11.36 10.82
CA VAL A 171 8.57 -11.96 11.21
C VAL A 171 8.67 -13.46 11.49
N GLU A 172 9.87 -13.95 11.82
CA GLU A 172 10.11 -15.34 12.20
C GLU A 172 10.36 -15.50 13.71
N THR A 173 10.12 -16.71 14.21
CA THR A 173 10.58 -17.24 15.49
C THR A 173 11.23 -18.59 15.18
N ASP A 174 12.49 -18.78 15.59
CA ASP A 174 13.27 -20.00 15.32
C ASP A 174 13.31 -20.41 13.84
N GLY A 175 13.33 -19.42 12.93
CA GLY A 175 13.36 -19.62 11.48
C GLY A 175 12.01 -20.00 10.85
N ILE A 176 10.92 -20.01 11.63
CA ILE A 176 9.56 -20.29 11.17
C ILE A 176 8.74 -19.00 11.23
N LYS A 177 7.87 -18.78 10.24
CA LYS A 177 6.97 -17.62 10.22
C LYS A 177 6.08 -17.57 11.47
N ASN A 178 6.11 -16.43 12.15
CA ASN A 178 5.28 -16.17 13.33
C ASN A 178 4.07 -15.33 12.91
N LEU A 179 2.87 -15.90 13.04
CA LEU A 179 1.62 -15.28 12.59
C LEU A 179 1.34 -13.94 13.27
N THR A 180 1.65 -13.82 14.56
CA THR A 180 1.50 -12.56 15.31
C THR A 180 2.46 -11.48 14.81
N LYS A 181 3.72 -11.85 14.53
CA LYS A 181 4.68 -10.89 13.96
C LYS A 181 4.29 -10.45 12.56
N ILE A 182 3.75 -11.33 11.72
CA ILE A 182 3.21 -10.95 10.40
C ILE A 182 2.11 -9.90 10.58
N LYS A 183 1.11 -10.17 11.44
CA LYS A 183 0.01 -9.24 11.74
C LYS A 183 0.54 -7.88 12.17
N ASN A 184 1.43 -7.87 13.16
CA ASN A 184 1.99 -6.64 13.72
C ASN A 184 2.82 -5.87 12.68
N PHE A 185 3.62 -6.56 11.86
CA PHE A 185 4.39 -5.92 10.80
C PHE A 185 3.50 -5.21 9.78
N VAL A 186 2.49 -5.92 9.26
CA VAL A 186 1.59 -5.36 8.24
C VAL A 186 0.78 -4.20 8.82
N GLN A 187 0.27 -4.35 10.05
CA GLN A 187 -0.45 -3.30 10.76
C GLN A 187 0.43 -2.05 10.96
N ASN A 188 1.63 -2.20 11.50
CA ASN A 188 2.54 -1.08 11.77
C ASN A 188 2.98 -0.39 10.47
N ALA A 189 3.22 -1.17 9.40
CA ALA A 189 3.54 -0.64 8.08
C ALA A 189 2.37 0.18 7.49
N SER A 190 1.14 -0.36 7.56
CA SER A 190 -0.05 0.33 7.10
C SER A 190 -0.27 1.63 7.86
N LEU A 191 -0.26 1.60 9.19
CA LEU A 191 -0.50 2.78 10.04
C LEU A 191 0.56 3.88 9.79
N ALA A 192 1.83 3.50 9.62
CA ALA A 192 2.90 4.44 9.32
C ALA A 192 2.69 5.13 7.95
N SER A 193 2.29 4.36 6.93
CA SER A 193 1.96 4.91 5.61
C SER A 193 0.73 5.82 5.66
N SER A 194 -0.33 5.41 6.35
CA SER A 194 -1.55 6.21 6.50
C SER A 194 -1.26 7.52 7.24
N LYS A 195 -0.40 7.49 8.26
CA LYS A 195 0.00 8.69 8.99
C LYS A 195 0.68 9.71 8.06
N GLN A 196 1.53 9.28 7.13
CA GLN A 196 2.13 10.19 6.14
C GLN A 196 1.08 10.81 5.23
N LEU A 197 0.14 9.99 4.71
CA LEU A 197 -0.96 10.48 3.88
C LEU A 197 -1.85 11.46 4.66
N PHE A 198 -2.10 11.20 5.94
CA PHE A 198 -2.90 12.09 6.77
C PHE A 198 -2.19 13.41 7.08
N ILE A 199 -0.87 13.40 7.34
CA ILE A 199 -0.07 14.62 7.46
C ILE A 199 -0.14 15.45 6.17
N GLU A 200 -0.04 14.80 5.01
CA GLU A 200 -0.15 15.48 3.72
C GLU A 200 -1.57 16.01 3.48
N PHE A 201 -2.60 15.26 3.88
CA PHE A 201 -3.98 15.75 3.87
C PHE A 201 -4.15 17.02 4.73
N LEU A 202 -3.55 17.08 5.91
CA LEU A 202 -3.59 18.29 6.75
C LEU A 202 -2.86 19.46 6.08
N ARG A 203 -1.75 19.22 5.38
CA ARG A 203 -1.05 20.24 4.59
C ARG A 203 -1.94 20.82 3.47
N ILE A 204 -2.66 19.95 2.76
CA ILE A 204 -3.63 20.37 1.74
C ILE A 204 -4.78 21.13 2.39
N THR A 205 -5.31 20.62 3.50
CA THR A 205 -6.41 21.23 4.26
C THR A 205 -6.05 22.64 4.73
N LYS A 206 -4.83 22.84 5.22
CA LYS A 206 -4.33 24.17 5.59
C LYS A 206 -4.43 25.16 4.42
N LYS A 207 -3.95 24.76 3.24
CA LYS A 207 -3.99 25.60 2.02
C LYS A 207 -5.42 25.92 1.58
N LEU A 208 -6.32 24.95 1.69
CA LEU A 208 -7.75 25.13 1.42
C LEU A 208 -8.40 26.08 2.45
N ASN A 209 -8.12 25.91 3.74
CA ASN A 209 -8.66 26.73 4.82
C ASN A 209 -8.20 28.20 4.73
N GLU A 210 -6.96 28.46 4.31
CA GLU A 210 -6.47 29.82 4.01
C GLU A 210 -7.32 30.53 2.94
N ASN A 211 -7.96 29.73 2.07
CA ASN A 211 -8.89 30.17 1.02
C ASN A 211 -10.37 30.02 1.43
N LYS A 212 -10.65 29.81 2.73
CA LYS A 212 -11.99 29.63 3.32
C LYS A 212 -12.73 28.38 2.83
N ILE A 213 -12.00 27.39 2.31
CA ILE A 213 -12.54 26.10 1.88
C ILE A 213 -12.31 25.09 3.02
N ILE A 214 -13.38 24.44 3.47
CA ILE A 214 -13.32 23.37 4.49
C ILE A 214 -13.59 22.03 3.80
N PRO A 215 -12.57 21.16 3.65
CA PRO A 215 -12.72 19.89 2.95
C PRO A 215 -13.41 18.81 3.78
N TYR A 216 -13.91 17.80 3.09
CA TYR A 216 -14.38 16.54 3.65
C TYR A 216 -13.35 15.45 3.33
N LEU A 217 -12.74 14.85 4.35
CA LEU A 217 -11.89 13.68 4.14
C LEU A 217 -12.78 12.45 3.95
N MET A 218 -12.55 11.72 2.86
CA MET A 218 -13.33 10.57 2.44
C MET A 218 -12.45 9.33 2.21
N GLY A 219 -13.07 8.24 1.75
CA GLY A 219 -12.34 7.05 1.33
C GLY A 219 -11.76 6.23 2.48
N SER A 220 -10.72 5.45 2.16
CA SER A 220 -10.11 4.51 3.13
C SER A 220 -9.33 5.25 4.23
N LEU A 221 -8.68 6.37 3.89
CA LEU A 221 -7.99 7.20 4.88
C LEU A 221 -8.95 7.78 5.91
N ALA A 222 -10.14 8.26 5.50
CA ALA A 222 -11.19 8.69 6.43
C ALA A 222 -11.63 7.57 7.37
N VAL A 223 -11.90 6.38 6.82
CA VAL A 223 -12.34 5.24 7.64
C VAL A 223 -11.30 4.88 8.70
N GLU A 224 -10.02 4.88 8.35
CA GLU A 224 -8.96 4.62 9.32
C GLU A 224 -8.98 5.62 10.49
N GLN A 225 -9.22 6.92 10.23
CA GLN A 225 -9.37 7.94 11.29
C GLN A 225 -10.62 7.74 12.15
N ILE A 226 -11.68 7.13 11.59
CA ILE A 226 -12.96 6.94 12.28
C ILE A 226 -12.92 5.70 13.20
N ILE A 227 -12.38 4.58 12.71
CA ILE A 227 -12.47 3.29 13.41
C ILE A 227 -11.12 2.76 13.92
N ASN A 228 -10.03 3.53 13.75
CA ASN A 228 -8.67 3.18 14.18
C ASN A 228 -8.23 1.78 13.72
N PHE A 229 -8.47 1.48 12.44
CA PHE A 229 -8.17 0.19 11.83
C PHE A 229 -7.33 0.40 10.56
N PRO A 230 -6.20 -0.32 10.37
CA PRO A 230 -5.34 -0.15 9.21
C PRO A 230 -6.07 -0.52 7.91
N THR A 231 -6.38 0.49 7.09
CA THR A 231 -7.03 0.31 5.79
C THR A 231 -6.04 0.29 4.63
N ASN A 232 -4.77 0.65 4.89
CA ASN A 232 -3.70 0.85 3.91
C ASN A 232 -4.17 1.73 2.72
N PRO A 233 -4.50 3.01 2.95
CA PRO A 233 -4.96 3.92 1.92
C PRO A 233 -3.95 4.04 0.77
N ASP A 234 -4.47 4.11 -0.45
CA ASP A 234 -3.66 4.24 -1.67
C ASP A 234 -3.50 5.72 -2.06
N ASP A 235 -4.48 6.54 -1.70
CA ASP A 235 -4.65 7.94 -2.06
C ASP A 235 -5.37 8.73 -0.94
N ILE A 236 -5.46 10.05 -1.15
CA ILE A 236 -6.23 10.97 -0.32
C ILE A 236 -7.49 11.36 -1.11
N ASP A 237 -8.66 10.92 -0.64
CA ASP A 237 -9.95 11.31 -1.22
C ASP A 237 -10.48 12.56 -0.51
N ILE A 238 -10.55 13.68 -1.22
CA ILE A 238 -11.08 14.95 -0.72
C ILE A 238 -12.39 15.27 -1.44
N GLN A 239 -13.42 15.61 -0.67
CA GLN A 239 -14.64 16.17 -1.24
C GLN A 239 -14.84 17.62 -0.81
N LEU A 240 -15.31 18.45 -1.74
CA LEU A 240 -15.57 19.87 -1.54
C LEU A 240 -17.04 20.19 -1.83
N LYS A 241 -17.55 21.31 -1.33
CA LYS A 241 -18.87 21.81 -1.73
C LYS A 241 -18.83 22.23 -3.20
N LYS A 242 -19.96 22.14 -3.90
CA LYS A 242 -20.06 22.41 -5.34
C LYS A 242 -19.40 23.74 -5.76
N PRO A 243 -19.61 24.89 -5.09
CA PRO A 243 -18.99 26.14 -5.52
C PRO A 243 -17.46 26.11 -5.46
N ASP A 244 -16.89 25.43 -4.47
CA ASP A 244 -15.44 25.31 -4.29
C ASP A 244 -14.85 24.27 -5.26
N PHE A 245 -15.58 23.17 -5.52
CA PHE A 245 -15.19 22.13 -6.47
C PHE A 245 -15.25 22.62 -7.93
N GLU A 246 -16.30 23.36 -8.30
CA GLU A 246 -16.49 23.88 -9.66
C GLU A 246 -15.56 25.05 -9.98
N ASN A 247 -14.97 25.71 -8.96
CA ASN A 247 -13.87 26.65 -9.16
C ASN A 247 -12.54 25.91 -9.38
N PHE A 248 -12.51 25.10 -10.44
CA PHE A 248 -11.41 24.18 -10.69
C PHE A 248 -10.09 24.90 -10.99
N GLU A 249 -10.13 26.09 -11.61
CA GLU A 249 -8.94 26.93 -11.83
C GLU A 249 -8.27 27.31 -10.50
N GLN A 250 -9.05 27.75 -9.51
CA GLN A 250 -8.52 28.04 -8.17
C GLN A 250 -7.97 26.77 -7.52
N LEU A 251 -8.71 25.66 -7.58
CA LEU A 251 -8.28 24.40 -6.98
C LEU A 251 -6.94 23.91 -7.57
N THR A 252 -6.81 23.94 -8.91
CA THR A 252 -5.57 23.58 -9.60
C THR A 252 -4.41 24.47 -9.17
N SER A 253 -4.60 25.80 -9.14
CA SER A 253 -3.57 26.73 -8.67
C SER A 253 -3.11 26.43 -7.25
N LEU A 254 -4.05 26.15 -6.33
CA LEU A 254 -3.71 25.82 -4.94
C LEU A 254 -2.91 24.52 -4.82
N MET A 255 -3.23 23.51 -5.62
CA MET A 255 -2.52 22.23 -5.65
C MET A 255 -1.13 22.37 -6.29
N GLU A 256 -1.00 23.14 -7.37
CA GLU A 256 0.30 23.45 -8.01
C GLU A 256 1.26 24.17 -7.06
N GLU A 257 0.76 25.11 -6.25
CA GLU A 257 1.56 25.77 -5.20
C GLU A 257 2.06 24.79 -4.13
N LEU A 258 1.37 23.67 -3.92
CA LEU A 258 1.79 22.58 -3.03
C LEU A 258 2.73 21.57 -3.70
N GLY A 259 3.08 21.80 -4.98
CA GLY A 259 3.95 20.95 -5.79
C GLY A 259 3.24 19.76 -6.42
N TYR A 260 1.90 19.78 -6.49
CA TYR A 260 1.14 18.75 -7.19
C TYR A 260 0.97 19.07 -8.66
N GLN A 261 0.83 18.02 -9.47
CA GLN A 261 0.50 18.12 -10.89
C GLN A 261 -0.83 17.43 -11.14
N LEU A 262 -1.66 18.02 -12.01
CA LEU A 262 -2.89 17.39 -12.45
C LEU A 262 -2.56 16.27 -13.44
N ILE A 263 -2.96 15.03 -13.11
CA ILE A 263 -2.66 13.83 -13.91
C ILE A 263 -3.89 13.26 -14.60
N ASP A 264 -5.09 13.55 -14.10
CA ASP A 264 -6.35 13.15 -14.71
C ASP A 264 -7.40 14.25 -14.54
N LEU A 265 -7.78 14.89 -15.63
CA LEU A 265 -8.80 15.93 -15.69
C LEU A 265 -10.22 15.37 -15.44
N HIS A 266 -10.51 14.13 -15.83
CA HIS A 266 -11.82 13.52 -15.67
C HIS A 266 -12.02 13.03 -14.22
N GLU A 267 -10.99 12.44 -13.62
CA GLU A 267 -10.99 12.00 -12.23
C GLU A 267 -10.62 13.10 -11.22
N HIS A 268 -10.30 14.31 -11.70
CA HIS A 268 -9.85 15.45 -10.90
C HIS A 268 -8.72 15.05 -9.94
N LYS A 269 -7.74 14.33 -10.49
CA LYS A 269 -6.69 13.64 -9.73
C LYS A 269 -5.35 14.34 -9.87
N PHE A 270 -4.74 14.60 -8.73
CA PHE A 270 -3.44 15.24 -8.61
C PHE A 270 -2.40 14.25 -8.08
N GLU A 271 -1.14 14.43 -8.48
CA GLU A 271 -0.01 13.62 -8.05
C GLU A 271 1.16 14.49 -7.58
N LYS A 272 1.83 14.04 -6.52
CA LYS A 272 3.14 14.56 -6.09
C LYS A 272 3.98 13.40 -5.59
N ALA A 273 5.07 13.11 -6.30
CA ALA A 273 5.89 11.91 -6.05
C ALA A 273 5.00 10.65 -6.02
N SER A 274 4.94 9.92 -4.91
CA SER A 274 4.08 8.72 -4.78
C SER A 274 2.66 9.00 -4.30
N ILE A 275 2.34 10.25 -3.94
CA ILE A 275 1.07 10.62 -3.31
C ILE A 275 0.07 11.04 -4.37
N HIS A 276 -1.13 10.45 -4.31
CA HIS A 276 -2.26 10.78 -5.17
C HIS A 276 -3.38 11.42 -4.35
N VAL A 277 -4.03 12.43 -4.92
CA VAL A 277 -5.16 13.13 -4.30
C VAL A 277 -6.30 13.22 -5.31
N GLY A 278 -7.45 12.68 -4.97
CA GLY A 278 -8.67 12.80 -5.78
C GLY A 278 -9.60 13.84 -5.20
N PHE A 279 -10.24 14.63 -6.08
CA PHE A 279 -11.27 15.59 -5.69
C PHE A 279 -12.64 15.22 -6.27
N ALA A 280 -13.69 15.41 -5.48
CA ALA A 280 -15.07 15.33 -5.96
C ALA A 280 -16.00 16.31 -5.22
N SER A 281 -17.22 16.51 -5.75
CA SER A 281 -18.26 17.27 -5.04
C SER A 281 -18.92 16.40 -3.97
N VAL A 282 -19.04 16.95 -2.76
CA VAL A 282 -19.67 16.27 -1.61
C VAL A 282 -21.18 16.12 -1.78
N GLU A 283 -21.84 16.96 -2.58
CA GLU A 283 -23.27 16.83 -2.86
C GLU A 283 -23.61 15.53 -3.63
N THR A 284 -22.64 14.93 -4.32
CA THR A 284 -22.83 13.66 -5.04
C THR A 284 -23.18 12.50 -4.10
N LEU A 285 -22.78 12.57 -2.83
CA LEU A 285 -23.03 11.52 -1.82
C LEU A 285 -24.51 11.23 -1.61
N LYS A 286 -25.39 12.23 -1.80
CA LYS A 286 -26.83 12.05 -1.61
C LYS A 286 -27.40 11.09 -2.64
N ASN A 287 -27.02 11.26 -3.90
CA ASN A 287 -27.48 10.38 -4.98
C ASN A 287 -26.72 9.06 -4.99
N TYR A 288 -25.43 9.08 -4.65
CA TYR A 288 -24.56 7.90 -4.68
C TYR A 288 -24.85 6.92 -3.53
N ALA A 289 -24.96 7.42 -2.29
CA ALA A 289 -25.04 6.61 -1.08
C ALA A 289 -26.24 6.95 -0.17
N GLY A 290 -27.10 7.90 -0.56
CA GLY A 290 -28.19 8.37 0.30
C GLY A 290 -27.71 9.16 1.52
N VAL A 291 -26.48 9.71 1.47
CA VAL A 291 -25.89 10.48 2.57
C VAL A 291 -26.00 11.97 2.25
N ASP A 292 -26.76 12.70 3.06
CA ASP A 292 -26.84 14.16 2.94
C ASP A 292 -25.64 14.79 3.63
N TYR A 293 -24.79 15.48 2.87
CA TYR A 293 -23.54 16.06 3.37
C TYR A 293 -23.75 17.10 4.49
N LEU A 294 -24.94 17.72 4.57
CA LEU A 294 -25.30 18.64 5.65
C LEU A 294 -25.39 17.94 7.02
N THR A 295 -25.55 16.61 7.02
CA THR A 295 -25.57 15.78 8.24
C THR A 295 -24.18 15.33 8.67
N ILE A 296 -23.15 15.58 7.86
CA ILE A 296 -21.75 15.35 8.23
C ILE A 296 -21.29 16.55 9.08
N GLN A 297 -21.72 16.57 10.35
CA GLN A 297 -21.47 17.69 11.27
C GLN A 297 -20.20 17.53 12.10
N GLN A 298 -19.44 16.45 11.90
CA GLN A 298 -18.23 16.19 12.65
C GLN A 298 -17.08 17.04 12.09
N GLU A 299 -17.14 18.36 12.30
CA GLU A 299 -15.98 19.25 12.15
C GLU A 299 -14.91 18.76 13.13
N ARG A 300 -13.80 18.31 12.57
CA ARG A 300 -12.57 18.03 13.29
C ARG A 300 -11.66 19.23 13.14
N MET A 301 -10.89 19.47 14.19
CA MET A 301 -9.80 20.41 14.18
C MET A 301 -8.56 19.70 14.70
N GLU A 302 -7.55 19.61 13.86
CA GLU A 302 -6.26 19.01 14.20
C GLU A 302 -5.19 19.96 13.72
N ASN A 303 -4.24 20.31 14.59
CA ASN A 303 -3.19 21.33 14.35
C ASN A 303 -3.68 22.75 13.93
N GLY A 304 -5.00 23.01 14.01
CA GLY A 304 -5.62 24.27 13.61
C GLY A 304 -6.34 24.19 12.27
N GLU A 305 -6.17 23.08 11.55
CA GLU A 305 -6.81 22.78 10.27
C GLU A 305 -8.19 22.15 10.50
N LYS A 306 -9.19 22.71 9.82
CA LYS A 306 -10.60 22.31 9.88
C LYS A 306 -10.96 21.45 8.69
N TYR A 307 -11.59 20.32 8.98
CA TYR A 307 -12.13 19.41 7.98
C TYR A 307 -13.32 18.63 8.55
N HIS A 308 -14.10 18.01 7.68
CA HIS A 308 -15.21 17.15 8.07
C HIS A 308 -14.87 15.67 7.85
N LEU A 309 -15.44 14.80 8.69
CA LEU A 309 -15.41 13.35 8.54
C LEU A 309 -16.82 12.77 8.60
N PRO A 310 -17.15 11.77 7.75
CA PRO A 310 -18.35 10.97 7.95
C PRO A 310 -18.26 10.21 9.28
N ASN A 311 -19.41 9.92 9.90
CA ASN A 311 -19.45 8.98 11.01
C ASN A 311 -19.45 7.51 10.50
N VAL A 312 -19.48 6.54 11.42
CA VAL A 312 -19.48 5.10 11.08
C VAL A 312 -20.68 4.72 10.19
N GLU A 313 -21.89 5.19 10.53
CA GLU A 313 -23.11 4.87 9.77
C GLU A 313 -23.07 5.44 8.34
N GLN A 314 -22.62 6.68 8.18
CA GLN A 314 -22.46 7.33 6.87
C GLN A 314 -21.38 6.63 6.05
N SER A 315 -20.24 6.30 6.66
CA SER A 315 -19.17 5.53 6.01
C SER A 315 -19.67 4.16 5.55
N LEU A 316 -20.48 3.49 6.37
CA LEU A 316 -21.09 2.21 6.03
C LEU A 316 -21.98 2.34 4.78
N LYS A 317 -22.85 3.35 4.71
CA LYS A 317 -23.69 3.63 3.54
C LYS A 317 -22.85 3.86 2.28
N ILE A 318 -21.77 4.64 2.38
CA ILE A 318 -20.86 4.93 1.27
C ILE A 318 -20.19 3.65 0.74
N TYR A 319 -19.65 2.79 1.61
CA TYR A 319 -19.02 1.53 1.19
C TYR A 319 -20.04 0.49 0.70
N GLN A 320 -21.26 0.47 1.23
CA GLN A 320 -22.34 -0.37 0.71
C GLN A 320 -22.78 0.04 -0.70
N ALA A 321 -22.75 1.33 -1.02
CA ALA A 321 -22.99 1.84 -2.38
C ALA A 321 -21.83 1.46 -3.31
N ALA A 322 -20.58 1.67 -2.87
CA ALA A 322 -19.38 1.32 -3.63
C ALA A 322 -19.35 -0.16 -4.06
N LYS A 323 -19.83 -1.06 -3.21
CA LYS A 323 -19.90 -2.50 -3.55
C LYS A 323 -20.91 -2.82 -4.66
N ARG A 324 -21.90 -1.97 -4.89
CA ARG A 324 -22.92 -2.15 -5.94
C ARG A 324 -22.53 -1.51 -7.27
N ASP A 325 -21.55 -0.62 -7.25
CA ASP A 325 -21.03 0.07 -8.42
C ASP A 325 -20.14 -0.88 -9.24
N GLU A 326 -20.24 -0.86 -10.57
CA GLU A 326 -19.40 -1.67 -11.47
C GLU A 326 -17.91 -1.34 -11.32
N TRP A 327 -17.57 -0.11 -10.91
CA TRP A 327 -16.19 0.37 -10.79
C TRP A 327 -15.47 -0.08 -9.51
N ARG A 328 -16.23 -0.27 -8.41
CA ARG A 328 -15.70 -0.67 -7.09
C ARG A 328 -16.21 -2.04 -6.60
N GLY A 329 -17.25 -2.60 -7.22
CA GLY A 329 -17.96 -3.81 -6.79
C GLY A 329 -17.17 -5.13 -6.76
N GLY A 330 -15.92 -5.12 -7.22
CA GLY A 330 -14.98 -6.24 -7.12
C GLY A 330 -13.76 -6.00 -6.24
N LYS A 331 -13.61 -4.80 -5.63
CA LYS A 331 -12.43 -4.46 -4.84
C LYS A 331 -12.51 -5.13 -3.47
N GLN A 332 -11.60 -6.07 -3.23
CA GLN A 332 -11.57 -6.82 -1.98
C GLN A 332 -11.28 -5.94 -0.76
N LYS A 333 -10.43 -4.91 -0.92
CA LYS A 333 -10.15 -3.90 0.11
C LYS A 333 -11.44 -3.26 0.63
N ASP A 334 -12.35 -2.88 -0.27
CA ASP A 334 -13.63 -2.26 0.09
C ASP A 334 -14.54 -3.24 0.83
N SER A 335 -14.53 -4.52 0.45
CA SER A 335 -15.26 -5.57 1.20
C SER A 335 -14.72 -5.76 2.61
N PHE A 336 -13.41 -5.74 2.78
CA PHE A 336 -12.78 -5.86 4.10
C PHE A 336 -13.08 -4.66 5.00
N ILE A 337 -12.98 -3.45 4.44
CA ILE A 337 -13.35 -2.21 5.13
C ILE A 337 -14.83 -2.24 5.51
N LEU A 338 -15.71 -2.69 4.62
CA LEU A 338 -17.13 -2.84 4.89
C LEU A 338 -17.40 -3.77 6.06
N ASP A 339 -16.76 -4.94 6.10
CA ASP A 339 -16.92 -5.89 7.22
C ASP A 339 -16.47 -5.30 8.56
N LYS A 340 -15.42 -4.46 8.54
CA LYS A 340 -14.95 -3.75 9.73
C LYS A 340 -15.93 -2.68 10.19
N LEU A 341 -16.45 -1.87 9.26
CA LEU A 341 -17.49 -0.88 9.56
C LEU A 341 -18.76 -1.53 10.13
N ILE A 342 -19.19 -2.69 9.61
CA ILE A 342 -20.34 -3.43 10.15
C ILE A 342 -20.09 -3.88 11.59
N LYS A 343 -18.89 -4.40 11.89
CA LYS A 343 -18.53 -4.81 13.25
C LYS A 343 -18.50 -3.61 14.21
N GLU A 344 -17.97 -2.49 13.74
CA GLU A 344 -17.89 -1.26 14.51
C GLU A 344 -19.26 -0.65 14.80
N GLN A 345 -20.14 -0.60 13.79
CA GLN A 345 -21.52 -0.12 13.98
C GLN A 345 -22.26 -0.97 15.02
N LYS A 346 -22.13 -2.31 14.95
CA LYS A 346 -22.71 -3.20 15.96
C LYS A 346 -22.15 -2.95 17.36
N ARG A 347 -20.90 -2.50 17.50
CA ARG A 347 -20.35 -2.14 18.80
C ARG A 347 -21.02 -0.87 19.32
N ASN A 348 -21.11 0.16 18.49
CA ASN A 348 -21.75 1.43 18.84
C ASN A 348 -23.25 1.29 19.18
N ASP A 349 -23.97 0.37 18.53
CA ASP A 349 -25.38 0.11 18.81
C ASP A 349 -25.62 -0.63 20.13
N ASN A 350 -24.57 -1.24 20.71
CA ASN A 350 -24.63 -2.01 21.96
C ASN A 350 -24.06 -1.24 23.17
N GLU A 351 -23.49 -0.06 22.96
CA GLU A 351 -23.04 0.90 23.98
C GLU A 351 -24.12 1.96 24.22
#